data_AF-S7TLW6-F1
#
_entry.id   AF-S7TLW6-F1
#
_cell.length_a   1.000
_cell.length_b   1.000
_cell.length_c   1.000
_cell.angle_alpha   90.00
_cell.angle_beta   90.00
_cell.angle_gamma   90.00
#
_symmetry.space_group_name_H-M   'P 1'
#
loop_
_entity.id
_entity.type
_entity.pdbx_description
1 polymer ?
#
loop_
_entity_poly.entity_id
_entity_poly.type
_entity_poly.pdbx_seq_one_letter_code
_entity_poly.pdbx_strand_id
1 'polypeptide(L)'
;MDVSTEILRELLVEAGVDQATAEAVEPSAPLLRQGVDSLDYPAFTLAVEGRFGIAVDERASFSLRTLDDFAAYIRGQLDAAAAPEAAPDAEKAAAIASLKAAWRDVAPGLKYRIGLLEPGDGQGVAQLFHTIYGDRYPVADYYVPEAIERLNAEGRLLTVVARLESGAIAGQGAYYQSSPPNKALFEYGQMLIAPEYRGTRMALEITRELDRLAHTMPQAKGFFGEAVCNHLTTQKLGVRRGYSECGLEISLMPAGAYENEGAGAQRVSCLISTLVVRDRRRELHLPERYRAPLETILSGFSLDRELRFSDMDAPAAAKSTLDSRVFDDAGVMRVQALHVGADFAERAEAIDAEARRHGLALAQVFINAGEPGAVFAAETLRGRGFVLGGLLPLWFGPDGLFMQKFYVEPEFDGILLYADKAKDLLAGIRAEWDEVKAEGLADVRARG
;
A
#
# COMPACT_ATOMS: atom_id res chain seq x y z
N MET A 1 21.91 7.85 -15.39
CA MET A 1 23.08 8.19 -14.55
C MET A 1 24.27 7.49 -15.20
N ASP A 2 25.34 8.19 -15.57
CA ASP A 2 26.47 7.55 -16.24
C ASP A 2 27.36 6.85 -15.21
N VAL A 3 27.79 5.62 -15.50
CA VAL A 3 28.64 4.81 -14.62
C VAL A 3 30.06 4.94 -15.14
N SER A 4 30.80 5.91 -14.59
CA SER A 4 32.20 6.15 -14.95
C SER A 4 33.15 5.56 -13.90
N THR A 5 34.39 5.29 -14.32
CA THR A 5 35.45 4.79 -13.44
C THR A 5 35.73 5.78 -12.31
N GLU A 6 35.66 7.08 -12.58
CA GLU A 6 35.87 8.15 -11.60
C GLU A 6 34.85 8.06 -10.47
N ILE A 7 33.57 7.85 -10.78
CA ILE A 7 32.52 7.69 -9.77
C ILE A 7 32.78 6.45 -8.90
N LEU A 8 33.21 5.34 -9.48
CA LEU A 8 33.53 4.14 -8.70
C LEU A 8 34.77 4.36 -7.80
N ARG A 9 35.75 5.15 -8.24
CA ARG A 9 36.89 5.52 -7.40
C ARG A 9 36.49 6.46 -6.26
N GLU A 10 35.57 7.41 -6.50
CA GLU A 10 34.98 8.24 -5.43
C GLU A 10 34.31 7.37 -4.35
N LEU A 11 33.56 6.35 -4.78
CA LEU A 11 32.89 5.42 -3.85
C LEU A 11 33.88 4.52 -3.08
N LEU A 12 35.04 4.19 -3.65
CA LEU A 12 36.11 3.53 -2.89
C LEU A 12 36.63 4.42 -1.76
N VAL A 13 36.77 5.73 -2.01
CA VAL A 13 37.17 6.69 -0.97
C VAL A 13 36.10 6.81 0.12
N GLU A 14 34.81 6.86 -0.27
CA GLU A 14 33.69 6.84 0.68
C GLU A 14 33.66 5.56 1.53
N ALA A 15 34.07 4.43 0.95
CA ALA A 15 34.16 3.14 1.61
C ALA A 15 35.37 3.01 2.56
N GLY A 16 36.26 4.00 2.62
CA GLY A 16 37.41 4.02 3.53
C GLY A 16 38.77 3.74 2.88
N VAL A 17 38.82 3.52 1.57
CA VAL A 17 40.08 3.36 0.83
C VAL A 17 40.78 4.72 0.73
N ASP A 18 42.09 4.77 0.96
CA ASP A 18 42.82 6.03 0.85
C ASP A 18 42.79 6.57 -0.58
N GLN A 19 42.79 7.91 -0.69
CA GLN A 19 42.60 8.59 -1.97
C GLN A 19 43.67 8.21 -3.02
N ALA A 20 44.92 8.05 -2.61
CA ALA A 20 46.01 7.71 -3.55
C ALA A 20 45.86 6.28 -4.08
N THR A 21 45.44 5.34 -3.23
CA THR A 21 45.12 3.97 -3.62
C THR A 21 43.90 3.94 -4.53
N ALA A 22 42.80 4.61 -4.19
CA ALA A 22 41.59 4.66 -5.01
C ALA A 22 41.85 5.25 -6.41
N GLU A 23 42.65 6.32 -6.52
CA GLU A 23 43.05 6.93 -7.80
C GLU A 23 43.93 5.99 -8.65
N ALA A 24 44.76 5.15 -8.01
CA ALA A 24 45.68 4.22 -8.66
C ALA A 24 45.06 2.87 -9.04
N VAL A 25 43.82 2.57 -8.62
CA VAL A 25 43.14 1.31 -8.95
C VAL A 25 42.93 1.19 -10.46
N GLU A 26 43.48 0.13 -11.05
CA GLU A 26 43.23 -0.23 -12.44
C GLU A 26 41.86 -0.92 -12.57
N PRO A 27 40.96 -0.42 -13.44
CA PRO A 27 39.56 -0.87 -13.46
C PRO A 27 39.36 -2.35 -13.81
N SER A 28 40.27 -2.91 -14.61
CA SER A 28 40.20 -4.29 -15.11
C SER A 28 40.94 -5.31 -14.22
N ALA A 29 41.60 -4.85 -13.15
CA ALA A 29 42.36 -5.72 -12.25
C ALA A 29 41.60 -5.98 -10.93
N PRO A 30 41.81 -7.14 -10.28
CA PRO A 30 41.10 -7.49 -9.04
C PRO A 30 41.39 -6.49 -7.91
N LEU A 31 40.34 -5.94 -7.29
CA LEU A 31 40.42 -4.93 -6.22
C LEU A 31 41.28 -5.40 -5.02
N LEU A 32 41.13 -6.68 -4.63
CA LEU A 32 41.92 -7.31 -3.56
C LEU A 32 43.44 -7.32 -3.81
N ARG A 33 43.89 -7.13 -5.06
CA ARG A 33 45.31 -7.04 -5.42
C ARG A 33 45.82 -5.61 -5.51
N GLN A 34 44.96 -4.63 -5.26
CA GLN A 34 45.20 -3.21 -5.51
C GLN A 34 44.97 -2.36 -4.25
N GLY A 35 45.07 -2.97 -3.07
CA GLY A 35 44.98 -2.25 -1.79
C GLY A 35 43.58 -2.10 -1.22
N VAL A 36 42.55 -2.64 -1.86
CA VAL A 36 41.18 -2.73 -1.31
C VAL A 36 41.07 -4.04 -0.54
N ASP A 37 40.93 -4.00 0.78
CA ASP A 37 40.95 -5.21 1.60
C ASP A 37 39.55 -5.83 1.78
N SER A 38 39.44 -6.87 2.61
CA SER A 38 38.17 -7.57 2.84
C SER A 38 37.17 -6.80 3.72
N LEU A 39 37.57 -5.69 4.34
CA LEU A 39 36.71 -4.77 5.08
C LEU A 39 36.24 -3.62 4.19
N ASP A 40 37.10 -3.13 3.30
CA ASP A 40 36.77 -2.09 2.32
C ASP A 40 35.75 -2.60 1.29
N TYR A 41 35.84 -3.87 0.92
CA TYR A 41 35.03 -4.45 -0.16
C TYR A 41 33.52 -4.48 0.14
N PRO A 42 33.04 -4.93 1.32
CA PRO A 42 31.63 -4.81 1.69
C PRO A 42 31.15 -3.35 1.82
N ALA A 43 31.99 -2.46 2.35
CA ALA A 43 31.66 -1.03 2.48
C ALA A 43 31.50 -0.36 1.11
N PHE A 44 32.37 -0.70 0.16
CA PHE A 44 32.29 -0.25 -1.23
C PHE A 44 31.03 -0.77 -1.92
N THR A 45 30.67 -2.04 -1.69
CA THR A 45 29.44 -2.62 -2.23
C THR A 45 28.20 -1.87 -1.74
N LEU A 46 28.13 -1.56 -0.45
CA LEU A 46 27.04 -0.76 0.14
C LEU A 46 26.97 0.67 -0.42
N ALA A 47 28.13 1.32 -0.62
CA ALA A 47 28.21 2.65 -1.22
C ALA A 47 27.68 2.65 -2.66
N VAL A 48 28.01 1.62 -3.44
CA VAL A 48 27.48 1.39 -4.80
C VAL A 48 25.96 1.20 -4.79
N GLU A 49 25.43 0.36 -3.90
CA GLU A 49 23.98 0.15 -3.75
C GLU A 49 23.25 1.46 -3.45
N GLY A 50 23.74 2.22 -2.46
CA GLY A 50 23.16 3.50 -2.06
C GLY A 50 23.24 4.57 -3.16
N ARG A 51 24.36 4.64 -3.89
CA ARG A 51 24.58 5.66 -4.93
C ARG A 51 23.73 5.45 -6.16
N PHE A 52 23.53 4.19 -6.56
CA PHE A 52 22.84 3.84 -7.80
C PHE A 52 21.43 3.29 -7.61
N GLY A 53 20.98 3.10 -6.35
CA GLY A 53 19.64 2.61 -6.04
C GLY A 53 19.42 1.15 -6.48
N ILE A 54 20.48 0.34 -6.47
CA ILE A 54 20.47 -1.07 -6.87
C ILE A 54 20.74 -1.95 -5.65
N ALA A 55 20.45 -3.25 -5.76
CA ALA A 55 20.84 -4.25 -4.76
C ALA A 55 21.82 -5.25 -5.40
N VAL A 56 22.91 -5.55 -4.72
CA VAL A 56 23.90 -6.57 -5.11
C VAL A 56 23.59 -7.84 -4.32
N ASP A 57 22.97 -8.82 -4.96
CA ASP A 57 22.67 -10.09 -4.29
C ASP A 57 23.93 -10.90 -3.95
N GLU A 58 23.76 -11.89 -3.06
CA GLU A 58 24.86 -12.72 -2.55
C GLU A 58 25.62 -13.43 -3.69
N ARG A 59 24.92 -13.87 -4.74
CA ARG A 59 25.53 -14.55 -5.89
C ARG A 59 26.36 -13.58 -6.75
N ALA A 60 25.87 -12.36 -6.96
CA ALA A 60 26.57 -11.30 -7.67
C ALA A 60 27.82 -10.85 -6.91
N SER A 61 27.75 -10.76 -5.57
CA SER A 61 28.89 -10.41 -4.71
C SER A 61 30.12 -11.32 -4.90
N PHE A 62 29.91 -12.57 -5.32
CA PHE A 62 30.98 -13.53 -5.62
C PHE A 62 31.61 -13.37 -7.01
N SER A 63 30.94 -12.68 -7.93
CA SER A 63 31.43 -12.47 -9.31
C SER A 63 32.06 -11.11 -9.54
N LEU A 64 31.68 -10.09 -8.77
CA LEU A 64 32.28 -8.76 -8.88
C LEU A 64 33.70 -8.82 -8.29
N ARG A 65 34.73 -8.47 -9.06
CA ARG A 65 36.12 -8.52 -8.60
C ARG A 65 36.93 -7.28 -9.01
N THR A 66 36.49 -6.61 -10.06
CA THR A 66 37.14 -5.45 -10.69
C THR A 66 36.15 -4.28 -10.77
N LEU A 67 36.63 -3.04 -10.97
CA LEU A 67 35.70 -1.91 -11.17
C LEU A 67 34.89 -2.08 -12.47
N ASP A 68 35.45 -2.74 -13.48
CA ASP A 68 34.74 -3.06 -14.72
C ASP A 68 33.57 -4.02 -14.48
N ASP A 69 33.71 -5.00 -13.59
CA ASP A 69 32.62 -5.90 -13.21
C ASP A 69 31.49 -5.13 -12.54
N PHE A 70 31.83 -4.24 -11.60
CA PHE A 70 30.86 -3.37 -10.95
C PHE A 70 30.18 -2.44 -11.96
N ALA A 71 30.94 -1.81 -12.86
CA ALA A 71 30.39 -0.94 -13.89
C ALA A 71 29.41 -1.69 -14.81
N ALA A 72 29.78 -2.91 -15.24
CA ALA A 72 28.94 -3.76 -16.08
C ALA A 72 27.66 -4.20 -15.34
N TYR A 73 27.77 -4.58 -14.07
CA TYR A 73 26.63 -4.97 -13.24
C TYR A 73 25.67 -3.80 -13.02
N ILE A 74 26.18 -2.63 -12.64
CA ILE A 74 25.39 -1.42 -12.42
C ILE A 74 24.68 -1.02 -13.72
N ARG A 75 25.40 -1.00 -14.86
CA ARG A 75 24.78 -0.74 -16.16
C ARG A 75 23.69 -1.77 -16.48
N GLY A 76 23.94 -3.06 -16.26
CA GLY A 76 22.93 -4.10 -16.46
C GLY A 76 21.67 -3.92 -15.60
N GLN A 77 21.83 -3.49 -14.33
CA GLN A 77 20.71 -3.21 -13.43
C GLN A 77 19.95 -1.93 -13.82
N LEU A 78 20.69 -0.87 -14.19
CA LEU A 78 20.09 0.38 -14.67
C LEU A 78 19.40 0.20 -16.03
N ASP A 79 19.97 -0.61 -16.91
CA ASP A 79 19.40 -0.98 -18.21
C ASP A 79 18.21 -1.92 -18.04
N ALA A 80 18.17 -2.80 -17.03
CA ALA A 80 16.98 -3.58 -16.70
C ALA A 80 15.85 -2.72 -16.13
N ALA A 81 16.19 -1.70 -15.34
CA ALA A 81 15.24 -0.70 -14.84
C ALA A 81 14.80 0.31 -15.93
N ALA A 82 15.62 0.50 -16.98
CA ALA A 82 15.35 1.40 -18.10
C ALA A 82 14.89 0.68 -19.38
N ALA A 83 14.94 -0.65 -19.41
CA ALA A 83 14.35 -1.44 -20.47
C ALA A 83 12.87 -1.09 -20.54
N PRO A 84 12.28 -0.91 -21.73
CA PRO A 84 10.85 -0.80 -21.83
C PRO A 84 10.26 -2.09 -21.25
N GLU A 85 9.69 -1.97 -20.05
CA GLU A 85 8.82 -2.98 -19.48
C GLU A 85 7.86 -3.37 -20.60
N ALA A 86 7.77 -4.67 -20.91
CA ALA A 86 6.70 -5.12 -21.79
C ALA A 86 5.42 -4.54 -21.19
N ALA A 87 4.57 -3.90 -22.02
CA ALA A 87 3.36 -3.25 -21.53
C ALA A 87 2.70 -4.16 -20.48
N PRO A 88 2.38 -3.67 -19.25
CA PRO A 88 1.94 -4.51 -18.14
C PRO A 88 0.84 -5.53 -18.51
N ASP A 89 0.04 -5.18 -19.51
CA ASP A 89 -0.99 -6.03 -20.11
C ASP A 89 -0.47 -7.29 -20.82
N ALA A 90 0.68 -7.23 -21.50
CA ALA A 90 1.25 -8.36 -22.24
C ALA A 90 1.82 -9.43 -21.31
N GLU A 91 2.51 -9.04 -20.24
CA GLU A 91 3.02 -9.96 -19.23
C GLU A 91 1.87 -10.61 -18.45
N LYS A 92 0.88 -9.81 -18.04
CA LYS A 92 -0.35 -10.31 -17.41
C LYS A 92 -1.11 -11.29 -18.32
N ALA A 93 -1.22 -10.99 -19.62
CA ALA A 93 -1.85 -11.90 -20.58
C ALA A 93 -1.10 -13.23 -20.71
N ALA A 94 0.24 -13.19 -20.75
CA ALA A 94 1.06 -14.40 -20.80
C ALA A 94 0.93 -15.24 -19.51
N ALA A 95 0.92 -14.58 -18.34
CA ALA A 95 0.67 -15.23 -17.06
C ALA A 95 -0.69 -15.94 -17.02
N ILE A 96 -1.75 -15.26 -17.48
CA ILE A 96 -3.11 -15.83 -17.56
C ILE A 96 -3.15 -17.02 -18.54
N ALA A 97 -2.45 -16.96 -19.67
CA ALA A 97 -2.38 -18.07 -20.60
C ALA A 97 -1.69 -19.30 -19.97
N SER A 98 -0.57 -19.09 -19.25
CA SER A 98 0.12 -20.14 -18.51
C SER A 98 -0.77 -20.73 -17.42
N LEU A 99 -1.45 -19.88 -16.65
CA LEU A 99 -2.40 -20.27 -15.61
C LEU A 99 -3.50 -21.21 -16.15
N LYS A 100 -4.06 -20.87 -17.32
CA LYS A 100 -5.09 -21.67 -18.00
C LYS A 100 -4.58 -23.01 -18.51
N ALA A 101 -3.31 -23.12 -18.88
CA ALA A 101 -2.71 -24.38 -19.34
C ALA A 101 -2.58 -25.42 -18.22
N ALA A 102 -2.41 -24.99 -16.97
CA ALA A 102 -2.29 -25.85 -15.79
C ALA A 102 -3.58 -25.93 -14.95
N TRP A 103 -4.74 -25.63 -15.55
CA TRP A 103 -6.01 -25.50 -14.84
C TRP A 103 -6.45 -26.80 -14.15
N ARG A 104 -6.87 -26.67 -12.88
CA ARG A 104 -7.44 -27.75 -12.06
C ARG A 104 -8.90 -27.50 -11.75
N ASP A 105 -9.76 -28.48 -12.02
CA ASP A 105 -11.19 -28.37 -11.76
C ASP A 105 -11.53 -28.38 -10.26
N VAL A 106 -12.49 -27.54 -9.88
CA VAL A 106 -13.05 -27.46 -8.53
C VAL A 106 -14.40 -28.17 -8.52
N ALA A 107 -14.41 -29.47 -8.24
CA ALA A 107 -15.65 -30.24 -8.15
C ALA A 107 -16.40 -29.97 -6.84
N PRO A 108 -17.74 -29.81 -6.85
CA PRO A 108 -18.53 -29.61 -5.64
C PRO A 108 -18.57 -30.88 -4.77
N GLY A 109 -18.82 -30.70 -3.47
CA GLY A 109 -19.10 -31.81 -2.53
C GLY A 109 -17.88 -32.62 -2.09
N LEU A 110 -16.67 -32.26 -2.51
CA LEU A 110 -15.44 -32.83 -1.98
C LEU A 110 -15.18 -32.29 -0.57
N LYS A 111 -14.56 -33.12 0.27
CA LYS A 111 -14.06 -32.65 1.57
C LYS A 111 -12.84 -31.77 1.35
N TYR A 112 -12.59 -30.89 2.32
CA TYR A 112 -11.47 -29.96 2.28
C TYR A 112 -10.77 -29.88 3.63
N ARG A 113 -9.52 -29.42 3.61
CA ARG A 113 -8.71 -29.07 4.79
C ARG A 113 -8.30 -27.60 4.72
N ILE A 114 -8.37 -26.90 5.85
CA ILE A 114 -7.87 -25.53 5.99
C ILE A 114 -6.42 -25.59 6.48
N GLY A 115 -5.56 -24.76 5.90
CA GLY A 115 -4.19 -24.61 6.37
C GLY A 115 -3.45 -23.50 5.65
N LEU A 116 -2.18 -23.29 6.04
CA LEU A 116 -1.27 -22.43 5.31
C LEU A 116 -1.11 -22.90 3.86
N LEU A 117 -0.82 -21.94 3.00
CA LEU A 117 -0.33 -22.21 1.66
C LEU A 117 0.95 -23.07 1.72
N GLU A 118 0.97 -24.12 0.89
CA GLU A 118 2.07 -25.06 0.67
C GLU A 118 2.59 -24.87 -0.77
N PRO A 119 3.86 -25.20 -1.07
CA PRO A 119 4.37 -25.19 -2.45
C PRO A 119 3.49 -26.01 -3.40
N GLY A 120 3.12 -25.44 -4.54
CA GLY A 120 2.20 -26.01 -5.53
C GLY A 120 0.74 -25.59 -5.38
N ASP A 121 0.35 -24.91 -4.28
CA ASP A 121 -0.98 -24.32 -4.14
C ASP A 121 -1.15 -23.00 -4.90
N GLY A 122 -0.04 -22.30 -5.22
CA GLY A 122 -0.09 -21.01 -5.91
C GLY A 122 -0.94 -21.06 -7.17
N GLN A 123 -0.91 -22.19 -7.89
CA GLN A 123 -1.75 -22.47 -9.05
C GLN A 123 -3.24 -22.35 -8.71
N GLY A 124 -3.68 -23.01 -7.63
CA GLY A 124 -5.09 -22.98 -7.23
C GLY A 124 -5.53 -21.61 -6.72
N VAL A 125 -4.66 -20.86 -6.04
CA VAL A 125 -4.95 -19.50 -5.60
C VAL A 125 -5.10 -18.55 -6.80
N ALA A 126 -4.16 -18.59 -7.74
CA ALA A 126 -4.22 -17.78 -8.95
C ALA A 126 -5.45 -18.10 -9.81
N GLN A 127 -5.79 -19.39 -9.93
CA GLN A 127 -7.03 -19.82 -10.59
C GLN A 127 -8.25 -19.21 -9.91
N LEU A 128 -8.29 -19.19 -8.58
CA LEU A 128 -9.40 -18.64 -7.83
C LEU A 128 -9.56 -17.13 -8.05
N PHE A 129 -8.46 -16.37 -8.11
CA PHE A 129 -8.51 -14.95 -8.52
C PHE A 129 -9.10 -14.79 -9.91
N HIS A 130 -8.63 -15.56 -10.89
CA HIS A 130 -9.16 -15.51 -12.26
C HIS A 130 -10.63 -15.96 -12.33
N THR A 131 -11.05 -16.97 -11.58
CA THR A 131 -12.46 -17.42 -11.52
C THR A 131 -13.38 -16.32 -11.01
N ILE A 132 -12.94 -15.51 -10.05
CA ILE A 132 -13.78 -14.47 -9.44
C ILE A 132 -13.73 -13.16 -10.23
N TYR A 133 -12.55 -12.73 -10.65
CA TYR A 133 -12.35 -11.41 -11.25
C TYR A 133 -12.17 -11.44 -12.77
N GLY A 134 -11.99 -12.62 -13.37
CA GLY A 134 -11.50 -12.74 -14.74
C GLY A 134 -10.10 -12.12 -14.82
N ASP A 135 -9.88 -11.28 -15.83
CA ASP A 135 -8.61 -10.59 -16.04
C ASP A 135 -8.57 -9.21 -15.35
N ARG A 136 -9.61 -8.87 -14.57
CA ARG A 136 -9.82 -7.51 -14.03
C ARG A 136 -9.20 -7.25 -12.66
N TYR A 137 -8.65 -8.27 -11.99
CA TYR A 137 -7.90 -8.02 -10.76
C TYR A 137 -6.64 -7.19 -11.09
N PRO A 138 -6.37 -6.08 -10.38
CA PRO A 138 -5.40 -5.08 -10.82
C PRO A 138 -3.94 -5.48 -10.58
N VAL A 139 -3.68 -6.46 -9.71
CA VAL A 139 -2.31 -6.86 -9.36
C VAL A 139 -1.92 -8.13 -10.13
N ALA A 140 -0.95 -8.00 -11.04
CA ALA A 140 -0.50 -9.06 -11.93
C ALA A 140 0.06 -10.29 -11.20
N ASP A 141 0.76 -10.09 -10.07
CA ASP A 141 1.33 -11.18 -9.25
C ASP A 141 0.31 -12.26 -8.88
N TYR A 142 -0.98 -11.91 -8.74
CA TYR A 142 -2.02 -12.89 -8.38
C TYR A 142 -2.49 -13.76 -9.55
N TYR A 143 -1.97 -13.55 -10.75
CA TYR A 143 -2.11 -14.47 -11.88
C TYR A 143 -0.86 -15.33 -12.11
N VAL A 144 0.19 -15.12 -11.31
CA VAL A 144 1.47 -15.84 -11.40
C VAL A 144 1.62 -16.73 -10.15
N PRO A 145 1.35 -18.05 -10.25
CA PRO A 145 1.45 -18.99 -9.13
C PRO A 145 2.73 -18.85 -8.30
N GLU A 146 3.88 -18.75 -8.96
CA GLU A 146 5.20 -18.67 -8.35
C GLU A 146 5.41 -17.34 -7.61
N ALA A 147 4.77 -16.26 -8.05
CA ALA A 147 4.82 -14.97 -7.35
C ALA A 147 4.06 -15.03 -6.02
N ILE A 148 2.88 -15.67 -6.01
CA ILE A 148 2.10 -15.90 -4.77
C ILE A 148 2.92 -16.72 -3.77
N GLU A 149 3.54 -17.80 -4.22
CA GLU A 149 4.37 -18.66 -3.36
C GLU A 149 5.60 -17.91 -2.83
N ARG A 150 6.28 -17.15 -3.69
CA ARG A 150 7.42 -16.30 -3.31
C ARG A 150 7.03 -15.26 -2.26
N LEU A 151 5.92 -14.54 -2.45
CA LEU A 151 5.44 -13.53 -1.50
C LEU A 151 5.11 -14.15 -0.12
N ASN A 152 4.57 -15.38 -0.10
CA ASN A 152 4.37 -16.12 1.15
C ASN A 152 5.70 -16.49 1.81
N ALA A 153 6.66 -17.00 1.04
CA ALA A 153 7.99 -17.37 1.54
C ALA A 153 8.77 -16.16 2.09
N GLU A 154 8.63 -14.99 1.47
CA GLU A 154 9.24 -13.72 1.92
C GLU A 154 8.53 -13.12 3.16
N GLY A 155 7.40 -13.68 3.59
CA GLY A 155 6.61 -13.14 4.71
C GLY A 155 5.91 -11.82 4.40
N ARG A 156 5.79 -11.45 3.11
CA ARG A 156 5.06 -10.26 2.63
C ARG A 156 3.57 -10.56 2.41
N LEU A 157 3.22 -11.84 2.40
CA LEU A 157 1.89 -12.40 2.28
C LEU A 157 1.78 -13.56 3.29
N LEU A 158 0.63 -13.71 3.92
CA LEU A 158 0.25 -14.92 4.65
C LEU A 158 -1.09 -15.38 4.08
N THR A 159 -1.06 -16.50 3.37
CA THR A 159 -2.24 -17.08 2.72
C THR A 159 -2.70 -18.33 3.46
N VAL A 160 -3.99 -18.37 3.78
CA VAL A 160 -4.67 -19.58 4.24
C VAL A 160 -5.56 -20.08 3.12
N VAL A 161 -5.46 -21.37 2.81
CA VAL A 161 -6.20 -22.01 1.73
C VAL A 161 -7.13 -23.10 2.25
N ALA A 162 -8.23 -23.32 1.53
CA ALA A 162 -9.09 -24.48 1.64
C ALA A 162 -8.77 -25.46 0.50
N ARG A 163 -8.02 -26.51 0.84
CA ARG A 163 -7.54 -27.50 -0.12
C ARG A 163 -8.47 -28.70 -0.15
N LEU A 164 -9.03 -29.01 -1.32
CA LEU A 164 -9.86 -30.19 -1.53
C LEU A 164 -9.03 -31.47 -1.46
N GLU A 165 -9.68 -32.62 -1.23
CA GLU A 165 -9.01 -33.94 -1.32
C GLU A 165 -8.40 -34.22 -2.71
N SER A 166 -8.88 -33.54 -3.77
CA SER A 166 -8.28 -33.57 -5.11
C SER A 166 -6.98 -32.78 -5.25
N GLY A 167 -6.62 -31.96 -4.25
CA GLY A 167 -5.51 -31.00 -4.31
C GLY A 167 -5.85 -29.67 -4.99
N ALA A 168 -7.09 -29.45 -5.43
CA ALA A 168 -7.55 -28.14 -5.90
C ALA A 168 -7.81 -27.20 -4.72
N ILE A 169 -7.68 -25.88 -4.95
CA ILE A 169 -7.99 -24.85 -3.95
C ILE A 169 -9.40 -24.31 -4.21
N ALA A 170 -10.29 -24.47 -3.24
CA ALA A 170 -11.68 -24.03 -3.32
C ALA A 170 -11.95 -22.73 -2.55
N GLY A 171 -10.98 -22.25 -1.77
CA GLY A 171 -11.11 -21.01 -1.02
C GLY A 171 -9.76 -20.51 -0.53
N GLN A 172 -9.64 -19.21 -0.34
CA GLN A 172 -8.46 -18.58 0.24
C GLN A 172 -8.83 -17.31 1.01
N GLY A 173 -7.96 -16.91 1.93
CA GLY A 173 -7.96 -15.58 2.53
C GLY A 173 -6.55 -15.22 2.98
N ALA A 174 -6.25 -13.92 3.04
CA ALA A 174 -4.88 -13.49 3.24
C ALA A 174 -4.70 -12.27 4.14
N TYR A 175 -3.51 -12.20 4.74
CA TYR A 175 -2.90 -10.95 5.19
C TYR A 175 -1.80 -10.55 4.21
N TYR A 176 -1.82 -9.33 3.67
CA TYR A 176 -0.88 -8.92 2.62
C TYR A 176 -0.40 -7.47 2.81
N GLN A 177 0.80 -7.16 2.33
CA GLN A 177 1.26 -5.78 2.25
C GLN A 177 0.61 -5.09 1.05
N SER A 178 -0.05 -3.96 1.27
CA SER A 178 -0.80 -3.24 0.24
C SER A 178 -0.40 -1.75 0.17
N SER A 179 -1.40 -0.85 0.13
CA SER A 179 -1.27 0.59 -0.07
C SER A 179 -0.43 1.34 0.98
N PRO A 180 -0.44 0.98 2.28
CA PRO A 180 0.34 1.70 3.28
C PRO A 180 1.85 1.64 2.99
N PRO A 181 2.59 2.76 3.18
CA PRO A 181 4.05 2.74 3.13
C PRO A 181 4.67 1.82 4.18
N ASN A 182 4.02 1.69 5.34
CA ASN A 182 4.51 0.83 6.42
C ASN A 182 4.35 -0.66 6.10
N LYS A 183 5.46 -1.33 5.78
CA LYS A 183 5.51 -2.77 5.51
C LYS A 183 5.18 -3.67 6.72
N ALA A 184 5.07 -3.10 7.92
CA ALA A 184 4.59 -3.80 9.11
C ALA A 184 3.06 -3.69 9.33
N LEU A 185 2.33 -2.93 8.50
CA LEU A 185 0.87 -2.86 8.52
C LEU A 185 0.32 -3.73 7.39
N PHE A 186 -0.29 -4.86 7.74
CA PHE A 186 -0.84 -5.81 6.78
C PHE A 186 -2.33 -5.56 6.58
N GLU A 187 -2.83 -5.80 5.38
CA GLU A 187 -4.26 -5.76 5.10
C GLU A 187 -4.87 -7.14 5.25
N TYR A 188 -5.99 -7.24 5.96
CA TYR A 188 -6.89 -8.38 5.93
C TYR A 188 -7.81 -8.23 4.72
N GLY A 189 -7.73 -9.17 3.79
CA GLY A 189 -8.60 -9.15 2.62
C GLY A 189 -8.48 -10.40 1.78
N GLN A 190 -8.82 -10.26 0.49
CA GLN A 190 -8.73 -11.31 -0.51
C GLN A 190 -9.45 -12.61 -0.09
N MET A 191 -10.57 -12.50 0.63
CA MET A 191 -11.40 -13.66 0.97
C MET A 191 -12.15 -14.11 -0.29
N LEU A 192 -11.68 -15.17 -0.93
CA LEU A 192 -12.27 -15.73 -2.15
C LEU A 192 -12.74 -17.16 -1.88
N ILE A 193 -13.95 -17.48 -2.31
CA ILE A 193 -14.52 -18.83 -2.24
C ILE A 193 -15.04 -19.19 -3.62
N ALA A 194 -14.64 -20.37 -4.10
CA ALA A 194 -15.08 -20.91 -5.38
C ALA A 194 -16.62 -21.00 -5.40
N PRO A 195 -17.27 -20.67 -6.53
CA PRO A 195 -18.74 -20.68 -6.63
C PRO A 195 -19.40 -21.94 -6.08
N GLU A 196 -18.79 -23.10 -6.31
CA GLU A 196 -19.24 -24.44 -5.93
C GLU A 196 -19.29 -24.65 -4.40
N TYR A 197 -18.55 -23.83 -3.64
CA TYR A 197 -18.43 -23.92 -2.18
C TYR A 197 -19.00 -22.68 -1.45
N ARG A 198 -19.67 -21.78 -2.16
CA ARG A 198 -20.37 -20.64 -1.53
C ARG A 198 -21.52 -21.15 -0.64
N GLY A 199 -21.80 -20.42 0.44
CA GLY A 199 -22.79 -20.82 1.44
C GLY A 199 -22.32 -21.92 2.41
N THR A 200 -21.09 -22.43 2.25
CA THR A 200 -20.45 -23.32 3.24
C THR A 200 -19.80 -22.52 4.37
N ARG A 201 -19.21 -23.23 5.35
CA ARG A 201 -18.48 -22.62 6.47
C ARG A 201 -17.04 -22.23 6.12
N MET A 202 -16.61 -22.43 4.87
CA MET A 202 -15.21 -22.29 4.45
C MET A 202 -14.62 -20.91 4.75
N ALA A 203 -15.31 -19.82 4.42
CA ALA A 203 -14.82 -18.46 4.72
C ALA A 203 -14.65 -18.21 6.23
N LEU A 204 -15.54 -18.76 7.06
CA LEU A 204 -15.45 -18.67 8.51
C LEU A 204 -14.25 -19.47 9.05
N GLU A 205 -14.01 -20.67 8.51
CA GLU A 205 -12.89 -21.52 8.93
C GLU A 205 -11.54 -20.94 8.49
N ILE A 206 -11.44 -20.40 7.27
CA ILE A 206 -10.26 -19.65 6.81
C ILE A 206 -10.01 -18.43 7.71
N THR A 207 -11.05 -17.65 8.03
CA THR A 207 -10.89 -16.46 8.89
C THR A 207 -10.38 -16.83 10.28
N ARG A 208 -10.91 -17.91 10.88
CA ARG A 208 -10.44 -18.39 12.18
C ARG A 208 -8.97 -18.80 12.15
N GLU A 209 -8.55 -19.44 11.07
CA GLU A 209 -7.16 -19.87 10.92
C GLU A 209 -6.23 -18.66 10.69
N LEU A 210 -6.66 -17.65 9.92
CA LEU A 210 -5.95 -16.37 9.83
C LEU A 210 -5.81 -15.70 11.20
N ASP A 211 -6.86 -15.64 12.01
CA ASP A 211 -6.79 -15.06 13.36
C ASP A 211 -5.80 -15.81 14.27
N ARG A 212 -5.78 -17.15 14.17
CA ARG A 212 -4.81 -17.99 14.89
C ARG A 212 -3.38 -17.67 14.45
N LEU A 213 -3.15 -17.53 13.14
CA LEU A 213 -1.83 -17.32 12.54
C LEU A 213 -1.33 -15.87 12.62
N ALA A 214 -2.20 -14.88 12.84
CA ALA A 214 -1.80 -13.47 12.97
C ALA A 214 -0.70 -13.28 14.04
N HIS A 215 -0.76 -14.05 15.12
CA HIS A 215 0.22 -14.03 16.21
C HIS A 215 1.61 -14.57 15.81
N THR A 216 1.69 -15.37 14.75
CA THR A 216 2.94 -15.96 14.26
C THR A 216 3.67 -15.06 13.26
N MET A 217 3.18 -13.83 13.02
CA MET A 217 3.80 -12.86 12.12
C MET A 217 4.67 -11.86 12.92
N PRO A 218 5.97 -12.14 13.20
CA PRO A 218 6.84 -11.22 13.95
C PRO A 218 7.07 -9.87 13.26
N GLN A 219 6.88 -9.80 11.94
CA GLN A 219 7.00 -8.59 11.14
C GLN A 219 5.76 -7.67 11.21
N ALA A 220 4.58 -8.20 11.56
CA ALA A 220 3.34 -7.43 11.59
C ALA A 220 3.19 -6.63 12.89
N LYS A 221 2.96 -5.31 12.82
CA LYS A 221 2.65 -4.47 13.99
C LYS A 221 1.16 -4.16 14.11
N GLY A 222 0.44 -4.28 13.01
CA GLY A 222 -1.01 -4.13 12.96
C GLY A 222 -1.57 -4.73 11.69
N PHE A 223 -2.89 -4.78 11.68
CA PHE A 223 -3.70 -5.21 10.56
C PHE A 223 -4.76 -4.16 10.27
N PHE A 224 -5.12 -3.94 9.01
CA PHE A 224 -6.26 -3.12 8.65
C PHE A 224 -7.14 -3.82 7.61
N GLY A 225 -8.33 -3.32 7.37
CA GLY A 225 -9.18 -3.79 6.28
C GLY A 225 -10.15 -2.71 5.83
N GLU A 226 -10.60 -2.84 4.59
CA GLU A 226 -11.54 -1.93 3.93
C GLU A 226 -12.89 -2.65 3.78
N ALA A 227 -13.82 -2.43 4.70
CA ALA A 227 -15.14 -3.05 4.67
C ALA A 227 -16.09 -2.22 3.79
N VAL A 228 -16.60 -2.81 2.71
CA VAL A 228 -17.62 -2.17 1.87
C VAL A 228 -18.86 -1.75 2.67
N CYS A 229 -19.45 -0.62 2.28
CA CYS A 229 -20.58 0.00 2.98
C CYS A 229 -21.94 -0.22 2.29
N ASN A 230 -22.03 -1.11 1.30
CA ASN A 230 -23.30 -1.59 0.73
C ASN A 230 -23.95 -2.69 1.59
N HIS A 231 -23.23 -3.26 2.56
CA HIS A 231 -23.74 -4.23 3.53
C HIS A 231 -22.99 -4.15 4.87
N LEU A 232 -23.58 -4.71 5.94
CA LEU A 232 -22.97 -4.67 7.29
C LEU A 232 -22.14 -5.92 7.66
N THR A 233 -22.03 -6.91 6.77
CA THR A 233 -21.49 -8.24 7.10
C THR A 233 -20.02 -8.20 7.52
N THR A 234 -19.16 -7.59 6.70
CA THR A 234 -17.71 -7.49 6.97
C THR A 234 -17.41 -6.52 8.11
N GLN A 235 -18.19 -5.45 8.26
CA GLN A 235 -18.07 -4.52 9.40
C GLN A 235 -18.33 -5.22 10.74
N LYS A 236 -19.42 -5.99 10.85
CA LYS A 236 -19.74 -6.79 12.04
C LYS A 236 -18.65 -7.82 12.37
N LEU A 237 -18.03 -8.41 11.33
CA LEU A 237 -16.91 -9.33 11.51
C LEU A 237 -15.66 -8.62 12.05
N GLY A 238 -15.33 -7.44 11.51
CA GLY A 238 -14.21 -6.61 11.98
C GLY A 238 -14.33 -6.27 13.46
N VAL A 239 -15.48 -5.75 13.90
CA VAL A 239 -15.74 -5.43 15.32
C VAL A 239 -15.56 -6.65 16.22
N ARG A 240 -16.09 -7.82 15.81
CA ARG A 240 -15.93 -9.07 16.60
C ARG A 240 -14.47 -9.52 16.69
N ARG A 241 -13.63 -9.14 15.73
CA ARG A 241 -12.19 -9.44 15.69
C ARG A 241 -11.34 -8.36 16.36
N GLY A 242 -11.96 -7.34 16.96
CA GLY A 242 -11.28 -6.27 17.69
C GLY A 242 -10.71 -5.17 16.79
N TYR A 243 -11.10 -5.11 15.52
CA TYR A 243 -10.78 -3.98 14.65
C TYR A 243 -11.64 -2.79 15.08
N SER A 244 -11.05 -1.60 15.04
CA SER A 244 -11.70 -0.35 15.41
C SER A 244 -11.71 0.59 14.21
N GLU A 245 -12.86 1.22 13.96
CA GLU A 245 -13.10 2.08 12.81
C GLU A 245 -12.28 3.37 12.91
N CYS A 246 -11.59 3.74 11.84
CA CYS A 246 -10.63 4.85 11.88
C CYS A 246 -10.59 5.72 10.62
N GLY A 247 -11.25 5.31 9.54
CA GLY A 247 -11.41 6.13 8.35
C GLY A 247 -12.58 5.67 7.49
N LEU A 248 -13.05 6.54 6.62
CA LEU A 248 -14.12 6.26 5.67
C LEU A 248 -13.76 6.82 4.31
N GLU A 249 -13.70 5.94 3.31
CA GLU A 249 -13.39 6.26 1.93
C GLU A 249 -14.68 6.38 1.14
N ILE A 250 -15.08 7.62 0.84
CA ILE A 250 -16.37 7.88 0.21
C ILE A 250 -16.28 7.60 -1.28
N SER A 251 -17.26 6.88 -1.82
CA SER A 251 -17.38 6.55 -3.25
C SER A 251 -16.16 5.83 -3.83
N LEU A 252 -15.36 5.13 -3.01
CA LEU A 252 -14.08 4.54 -3.41
C LEU A 252 -14.18 3.65 -4.65
N MET A 253 -15.13 2.72 -4.64
CA MET A 253 -15.21 1.67 -5.64
C MET A 253 -16.21 2.01 -6.74
N PRO A 254 -15.91 1.72 -8.03
CA PRO A 254 -16.84 1.97 -9.13
C PRO A 254 -18.08 1.08 -9.01
N ALA A 255 -19.24 1.57 -9.47
CA ALA A 255 -20.52 0.87 -9.36
C ALA A 255 -20.50 -0.56 -9.94
N GLY A 256 -19.88 -0.72 -11.11
CA GLY A 256 -19.77 -1.99 -11.82
C GLY A 256 -19.02 -3.09 -11.08
N ALA A 257 -18.22 -2.75 -10.06
CA ALA A 257 -17.46 -3.74 -9.29
C ALA A 257 -18.36 -4.59 -8.37
N TYR A 258 -19.53 -4.07 -7.97
CA TYR A 258 -20.41 -4.66 -6.95
C TYR A 258 -21.88 -4.82 -7.39
N GLU A 259 -22.15 -4.82 -8.71
CA GLU A 259 -23.52 -4.99 -9.25
C GLU A 259 -24.21 -6.24 -8.71
N ASN A 260 -23.46 -7.35 -8.58
CA ASN A 260 -23.97 -8.63 -8.05
C ASN A 260 -24.10 -8.64 -6.52
N GLU A 261 -23.65 -7.59 -5.83
CA GLU A 261 -23.72 -7.42 -4.37
C GLU A 261 -24.70 -6.29 -3.97
N GLY A 262 -25.58 -5.88 -4.89
CA GLY A 262 -26.67 -4.94 -4.61
C GLY A 262 -26.27 -3.47 -4.60
N ALA A 263 -25.06 -3.12 -5.06
CA ALA A 263 -24.61 -1.72 -5.16
C ALA A 263 -25.35 -0.90 -6.23
N GLY A 264 -26.03 -1.57 -7.17
CA GLY A 264 -26.72 -0.90 -8.28
C GLY A 264 -25.76 -0.08 -9.15
N ALA A 265 -26.19 1.12 -9.54
CA ALA A 265 -25.41 2.03 -10.40
C ALA A 265 -24.52 3.02 -9.63
N GLN A 266 -24.43 2.92 -8.30
CA GLN A 266 -23.71 3.87 -7.44
C GLN A 266 -22.33 3.36 -7.04
N ARG A 267 -21.39 4.29 -6.86
CA ARG A 267 -20.06 3.98 -6.33
C ARG A 267 -20.16 3.55 -4.87
N VAL A 268 -19.32 2.60 -4.44
CA VAL A 268 -19.39 2.01 -3.08
C VAL A 268 -18.29 2.60 -2.19
N SER A 269 -18.70 3.07 -1.01
CA SER A 269 -17.77 3.55 0.03
C SER A 269 -17.18 2.39 0.84
N CYS A 270 -15.98 2.57 1.38
CA CYS A 270 -15.29 1.59 2.22
C CYS A 270 -14.95 2.17 3.60
N LEU A 271 -15.25 1.41 4.65
CA LEU A 271 -14.90 1.73 6.03
C LEU A 271 -13.55 1.10 6.36
N ILE A 272 -12.58 1.94 6.68
CA ILE A 272 -11.26 1.50 7.15
C ILE A 272 -11.35 1.20 8.64
N SER A 273 -10.92 0.00 9.03
CA SER A 273 -10.74 -0.36 10.43
C SER A 273 -9.37 -0.98 10.66
N THR A 274 -8.79 -0.71 11.83
CA THR A 274 -7.43 -1.16 12.17
C THR A 274 -7.44 -1.94 13.48
N LEU A 275 -6.57 -2.94 13.57
CA LEU A 275 -6.19 -3.65 14.77
C LEU A 275 -4.67 -3.49 14.97
N VAL A 276 -4.26 -2.79 16.02
CA VAL A 276 -2.84 -2.67 16.39
C VAL A 276 -2.50 -3.76 17.40
N VAL A 277 -1.53 -4.60 17.05
CA VAL A 277 -1.09 -5.73 17.90
C VAL A 277 0.25 -5.47 18.59
N ARG A 278 1.04 -4.51 18.09
CA ARG A 278 2.31 -4.08 18.70
C ARG A 278 2.42 -2.57 18.65
N ASP A 279 2.05 -1.95 19.76
CA ASP A 279 2.08 -0.50 19.91
C ASP A 279 3.42 0.02 20.44
N ARG A 280 3.73 1.28 20.14
CA ARG A 280 4.84 2.04 20.71
C ARG A 280 4.38 3.48 20.89
N ARG A 281 4.93 4.16 21.90
CA ARG A 281 4.73 5.61 22.08
C ARG A 281 5.12 6.37 20.82
N ARG A 282 4.25 7.27 20.37
CA ARG A 282 4.47 8.14 19.20
C ARG A 282 3.95 9.53 19.45
N GLU A 283 4.67 10.53 18.97
CA GLU A 283 4.17 11.90 18.86
C GLU A 283 3.34 12.04 17.57
N LEU A 284 2.25 12.79 17.65
CA LEU A 284 1.40 13.14 16.51
C LEU A 284 1.15 14.65 16.45
N HIS A 285 1.28 15.23 15.26
CA HIS A 285 0.93 16.61 14.95
C HIS A 285 -0.45 16.63 14.27
N LEU A 286 -1.46 17.18 14.95
CA LEU A 286 -2.86 17.08 14.55
C LEU A 286 -3.51 18.47 14.43
N PRO A 287 -4.38 18.71 13.44
CA PRO A 287 -5.09 19.99 13.33
C PRO A 287 -6.10 20.18 14.48
N GLU A 288 -6.06 21.35 15.14
CA GLU A 288 -6.98 21.71 16.24
C GLU A 288 -8.45 21.62 15.79
N ARG A 289 -8.73 22.04 14.55
CA ARG A 289 -10.04 21.89 13.87
C ARG A 289 -10.62 20.49 13.99
N TYR A 290 -9.79 19.47 13.85
CA TYR A 290 -10.21 18.08 13.84
C TYR A 290 -10.10 17.42 15.23
N ARG A 291 -9.85 18.18 16.31
CA ARG A 291 -9.71 17.61 17.66
C ARG A 291 -10.83 16.63 18.01
N ALA A 292 -12.08 17.07 17.95
CA ALA A 292 -13.23 16.24 18.33
C ALA A 292 -13.35 14.94 17.49
N PRO A 293 -13.33 14.97 16.14
CA PRO A 293 -13.39 13.73 15.36
C PRO A 293 -12.15 12.84 15.56
N LEU A 294 -10.94 13.41 15.72
CA LEU A 294 -9.72 12.63 15.93
C LEU A 294 -9.68 11.97 17.31
N GLU A 295 -10.09 12.66 18.37
CA GLU A 295 -10.22 12.08 19.71
C GLU A 295 -11.28 10.96 19.73
N THR A 296 -12.37 11.12 18.98
CA THR A 296 -13.41 10.09 18.81
C THR A 296 -12.88 8.85 18.07
N ILE A 297 -12.06 9.04 17.04
CA ILE A 297 -11.39 7.92 16.36
C ILE A 297 -10.46 7.18 17.33
N LEU A 298 -9.59 7.93 18.02
CA LEU A 298 -8.57 7.40 18.93
C LEU A 298 -9.17 6.71 20.17
N SER A 299 -10.33 7.13 20.66
CA SER A 299 -10.99 6.51 21.82
C SER A 299 -11.39 5.05 21.57
N GLY A 300 -11.44 4.62 20.30
CA GLY A 300 -11.67 3.23 19.93
C GLY A 300 -10.43 2.34 20.04
N PHE A 301 -9.29 2.89 20.48
CA PHE A 301 -8.04 2.17 20.61
C PHE A 301 -7.42 2.37 22.00
N SER A 302 -6.45 1.52 22.35
CA SER A 302 -5.59 1.68 23.52
C SER A 302 -4.15 1.93 23.06
N LEU A 303 -3.92 3.08 22.44
CA LEU A 303 -2.63 3.47 21.87
C LEU A 303 -1.92 4.49 22.74
N ASP A 304 -0.59 4.37 22.85
CA ASP A 304 0.28 5.35 23.49
C ASP A 304 0.65 6.44 22.46
N ARG A 305 -0.01 7.59 22.57
CA ARG A 305 0.18 8.75 21.69
C ARG A 305 0.40 10.02 22.49
N GLU A 306 1.41 10.78 22.12
CA GLU A 306 1.61 12.17 22.54
C GLU A 306 0.99 13.09 21.48
N LEU A 307 -0.21 13.59 21.77
CA LEU A 307 -0.98 14.39 20.82
C LEU A 307 -0.61 15.87 20.94
N ARG A 308 -0.18 16.47 19.82
CA ARG A 308 0.09 17.90 19.69
C ARG A 308 -0.90 18.50 18.71
N PHE A 309 -1.92 19.14 19.25
CA PHE A 309 -2.89 19.88 18.44
C PHE A 309 -2.46 21.34 18.27
N SER A 310 -2.63 21.86 17.06
CA SER A 310 -2.42 23.28 16.75
C SER A 310 -3.28 23.73 15.57
N ASP A 311 -3.55 25.03 15.46
CA ASP A 311 -4.26 25.58 14.30
C ASP A 311 -3.42 25.52 13.02
N MET A 312 -2.11 25.68 13.18
CA MET A 312 -1.11 25.59 12.13
C MET A 312 0.21 25.06 12.71
N ASP A 313 1.01 24.42 11.88
CA ASP A 313 2.42 24.15 12.14
C ASP A 313 3.26 24.60 10.93
N ALA A 314 4.54 24.25 10.93
CA ALA A 314 5.43 24.50 9.79
C ALA A 314 6.22 23.23 9.45
N PRO A 315 6.38 22.93 8.16
CA PRO A 315 7.27 21.86 7.73
C PRO A 315 8.72 22.22 8.08
N ALA A 316 9.49 21.23 8.52
CA ALA A 316 10.92 21.41 8.81
C ALA A 316 11.78 21.41 7.53
N ALA A 317 11.30 20.75 6.47
CA ALA A 317 12.00 20.60 5.20
C ALA A 317 11.51 21.60 4.14
N ALA A 318 12.36 21.91 3.17
CA ALA A 318 11.96 22.75 2.03
C ALA A 318 11.11 21.99 1.00
N LYS A 319 11.34 20.68 0.85
CA LYS A 319 10.73 19.86 -0.21
C LYS A 319 9.93 18.70 0.36
N SER A 320 8.80 18.42 -0.28
CA SER A 320 7.91 17.31 0.04
C SER A 320 8.31 16.03 -0.71
N THR A 321 8.16 14.89 -0.06
CA THR A 321 8.32 13.56 -0.69
C THR A 321 6.96 12.89 -0.76
N LEU A 322 6.47 12.66 -1.97
CA LEU A 322 5.16 12.06 -2.24
C LEU A 322 5.33 10.78 -3.07
N ASP A 323 4.62 9.70 -2.72
CA ASP A 323 4.36 8.55 -3.60
C ASP A 323 2.92 8.65 -4.11
N SER A 324 2.72 8.69 -5.43
CA SER A 324 1.39 8.86 -6.05
C SER A 324 1.08 7.69 -6.96
N ARG A 325 -0.16 7.20 -6.89
CA ARG A 325 -0.65 6.13 -7.75
C ARG A 325 -2.06 6.45 -8.24
N VAL A 326 -2.28 6.27 -9.53
CA VAL A 326 -3.60 6.34 -10.16
C VAL A 326 -4.10 4.92 -10.37
N PHE A 327 -5.35 4.68 -9.99
CA PHE A 327 -6.09 3.45 -10.22
C PHE A 327 -7.16 3.75 -11.26
N ASP A 328 -6.82 3.59 -12.54
CA ASP A 328 -7.68 4.01 -13.66
C ASP A 328 -9.07 3.34 -13.62
N ASP A 329 -9.12 2.03 -13.39
CA ASP A 329 -10.37 1.27 -13.29
C ASP A 329 -11.27 1.78 -12.16
N ALA A 330 -10.67 2.22 -11.05
CA ALA A 330 -11.40 2.79 -9.93
C ALA A 330 -11.73 4.28 -10.15
N GLY A 331 -10.97 4.99 -10.99
CA GLY A 331 -11.02 6.44 -11.14
C GLY A 331 -10.54 7.16 -9.87
N VAL A 332 -9.49 6.65 -9.23
CA VAL A 332 -9.00 7.15 -7.93
C VAL A 332 -7.50 7.41 -8.01
N MET A 333 -7.06 8.55 -7.48
CA MET A 333 -5.64 8.78 -7.18
C MET A 333 -5.41 8.68 -5.68
N ARG A 334 -4.40 7.91 -5.26
CA ARG A 334 -3.92 7.86 -3.87
C ARG A 334 -2.52 8.46 -3.81
N VAL A 335 -2.31 9.40 -2.89
CA VAL A 335 -1.04 10.07 -2.65
C VAL A 335 -0.61 9.84 -1.21
N GLN A 336 0.60 9.33 -1.02
CA GLN A 336 1.25 9.16 0.28
C GLN A 336 2.22 10.32 0.47
N ALA A 337 1.89 11.28 1.31
CA ALA A 337 2.81 12.34 1.75
C ALA A 337 3.72 11.80 2.85
N LEU A 338 4.83 11.17 2.43
CA LEU A 338 5.83 10.57 3.32
C LEU A 338 6.51 11.64 4.19
N HIS A 339 6.86 12.76 3.55
CA HIS A 339 7.44 13.94 4.19
C HIS A 339 6.80 15.20 3.59
N VAL A 340 6.44 16.16 4.45
CA VAL A 340 5.85 17.45 4.05
C VAL A 340 6.93 18.53 4.10
N GLY A 341 7.10 19.24 2.97
CA GLY A 341 7.98 20.39 2.85
C GLY A 341 7.23 21.71 2.64
N ALA A 342 7.96 22.82 2.67
CA ALA A 342 7.42 24.15 2.41
C ALA A 342 6.77 24.30 1.02
N ASP A 343 7.19 23.48 0.05
CA ASP A 343 6.61 23.39 -1.31
C ASP A 343 5.24 22.69 -1.37
N PHE A 344 4.72 22.14 -0.26
CA PHE A 344 3.52 21.31 -0.30
C PHE A 344 2.28 22.01 -0.87
N ALA A 345 2.15 23.33 -0.73
CA ALA A 345 1.05 24.08 -1.32
C ALA A 345 1.02 24.02 -2.86
N GLU A 346 2.18 24.02 -3.51
CA GLU A 346 2.33 23.82 -4.95
C GLU A 346 2.07 22.36 -5.32
N ARG A 347 2.55 21.41 -4.50
CA ARG A 347 2.31 19.98 -4.69
C ARG A 347 0.82 19.62 -4.59
N ALA A 348 0.10 20.20 -3.63
CA ALA A 348 -1.34 20.03 -3.46
C ALA A 348 -2.14 20.58 -4.64
N GLU A 349 -1.65 21.67 -5.28
CA GLU A 349 -2.22 22.15 -6.53
C GLU A 349 -2.05 21.16 -7.68
N ALA A 350 -0.84 20.61 -7.81
CA ALA A 350 -0.52 19.64 -8.84
C ALA A 350 -1.38 18.37 -8.71
N ILE A 351 -1.62 17.90 -7.47
CA ILE A 351 -2.53 16.79 -7.17
C ILE A 351 -3.95 17.11 -7.67
N ASP A 352 -4.50 18.28 -7.32
CA ASP A 352 -5.87 18.64 -7.75
C ASP A 352 -5.97 18.79 -9.27
N ALA A 353 -4.99 19.45 -9.90
CA ALA A 353 -4.93 19.63 -11.34
C ALA A 353 -4.80 18.30 -12.08
N GLU A 354 -4.00 17.37 -11.57
CA GLU A 354 -3.82 16.04 -12.15
C GLU A 354 -5.11 15.22 -12.09
N ALA A 355 -5.77 15.15 -10.93
CA ALA A 355 -7.02 14.41 -10.79
C ALA A 355 -8.09 14.91 -11.78
N ARG A 356 -8.19 16.24 -11.95
CA ARG A 356 -9.11 16.86 -12.92
C ARG A 356 -8.73 16.55 -14.36
N ARG A 357 -7.44 16.63 -14.70
CA ARG A 357 -6.93 16.36 -16.04
C ARG A 357 -7.20 14.92 -16.47
N HIS A 358 -7.13 13.97 -15.54
CA HIS A 358 -7.43 12.56 -15.79
C HIS A 358 -8.93 12.23 -15.67
N GLY A 359 -9.77 13.17 -15.26
CA GLY A 359 -11.20 12.93 -15.06
C GLY A 359 -11.51 11.92 -13.95
N LEU A 360 -10.64 11.86 -12.93
CA LEU A 360 -10.81 10.94 -11.81
C LEU A 360 -12.05 11.31 -10.98
N ALA A 361 -12.65 10.32 -10.34
CA ALA A 361 -13.76 10.53 -9.41
C ALA A 361 -13.27 11.08 -8.06
N LEU A 362 -12.07 10.67 -7.63
CA LEU A 362 -11.56 10.92 -6.28
C LEU A 362 -10.04 11.16 -6.27
N ALA A 363 -9.60 12.01 -5.35
CA ALA A 363 -8.22 12.06 -4.90
C ALA A 363 -8.15 11.85 -3.39
N GLN A 364 -7.29 10.96 -2.95
CA GLN A 364 -7.04 10.63 -1.54
C GLN A 364 -5.59 10.95 -1.21
N VAL A 365 -5.37 11.72 -0.15
CA VAL A 365 -4.03 12.09 0.33
C VAL A 365 -3.88 11.63 1.77
N PHE A 366 -2.89 10.78 2.01
CA PHE A 366 -2.51 10.32 3.33
C PHE A 366 -1.28 11.11 3.76
N ILE A 367 -1.31 11.69 4.95
CA ILE A 367 -0.25 12.55 5.49
C ILE A 367 0.36 11.86 6.70
N ASN A 368 1.68 11.74 6.73
CA ASN A 368 2.40 11.26 7.90
C ASN A 368 2.21 12.21 9.09
N ALA A 369 1.37 11.83 10.06
CA ALA A 369 1.07 12.67 11.23
C ALA A 369 2.19 12.65 12.28
N GLY A 370 3.21 11.82 12.10
CA GLY A 370 4.36 11.74 13.00
C GLY A 370 5.44 12.79 12.74
N GLU A 371 5.22 13.72 11.81
CA GLU A 371 6.20 14.75 11.45
C GLU A 371 5.61 16.17 11.49
N PRO A 372 6.43 17.19 11.82
CA PRO A 372 6.04 18.58 11.65
C PRO A 372 5.68 18.90 10.19
N GLY A 373 4.66 19.72 9.99
CA GLY A 373 4.09 20.04 8.67
C GLY A 373 2.82 19.26 8.36
N ALA A 374 2.44 18.27 9.18
CA ALA A 374 1.20 17.52 8.99
C ALA A 374 -0.04 18.41 9.11
N VAL A 375 -0.03 19.38 10.04
CA VAL A 375 -1.14 20.34 10.21
C VAL A 375 -1.22 21.28 9.02
N PHE A 376 -0.08 21.85 8.62
CA PHE A 376 0.06 22.67 7.43
C PHE A 376 -0.46 21.97 6.18
N ALA A 377 -0.11 20.70 5.97
CA ALA A 377 -0.59 19.92 4.83
C ALA A 377 -2.10 19.70 4.86
N ALA A 378 -2.66 19.32 6.00
CA ALA A 378 -4.09 19.07 6.15
C ALA A 378 -4.92 20.35 5.88
N GLU A 379 -4.52 21.49 6.46
CA GLU A 379 -5.19 22.79 6.23
C GLU A 379 -5.01 23.28 4.79
N THR A 380 -3.83 23.06 4.19
CA THR A 380 -3.58 23.37 2.77
C THR A 380 -4.49 22.58 1.83
N LEU A 381 -4.67 21.27 2.08
CA LEU A 381 -5.60 20.44 1.31
C LEU A 381 -7.05 20.87 1.54
N ARG A 382 -7.43 21.17 2.79
CA ARG A 382 -8.78 21.66 3.11
C ARG A 382 -9.10 22.94 2.35
N GLY A 383 -8.18 23.90 2.30
CA GLY A 383 -8.30 25.13 1.51
C GLY A 383 -8.47 24.89 -0.01
N ARG A 384 -8.21 23.66 -0.49
CA ARG A 384 -8.44 23.22 -1.87
C ARG A 384 -9.66 22.30 -2.02
N GLY A 385 -10.50 22.22 -1.00
CA GLY A 385 -11.75 21.44 -1.02
C GLY A 385 -11.59 19.95 -0.73
N PHE A 386 -10.48 19.55 -0.09
CA PHE A 386 -10.39 18.24 0.55
C PHE A 386 -11.09 18.27 1.91
N VAL A 387 -11.56 17.12 2.37
CA VAL A 387 -12.19 16.92 3.68
C VAL A 387 -11.48 15.80 4.44
N LEU A 388 -11.59 15.79 5.76
CA LEU A 388 -11.04 14.73 6.60
C LEU A 388 -11.74 13.40 6.30
N GLY A 389 -10.97 12.36 5.96
CA GLY A 389 -11.45 10.99 5.83
C GLY A 389 -11.15 10.10 7.05
N GLY A 390 -10.19 10.46 7.89
CA GLY A 390 -9.89 9.73 9.13
C GLY A 390 -8.46 9.90 9.67
N LEU A 391 -8.11 9.09 10.66
CA LEU A 391 -6.78 8.97 11.23
C LEU A 391 -6.42 7.49 11.37
N LEU A 392 -5.45 7.04 10.59
CA LEU A 392 -5.17 5.64 10.34
C LEU A 392 -3.94 5.19 11.15
N PRO A 393 -4.10 4.37 12.21
CA PRO A 393 -2.97 3.96 13.02
C PRO A 393 -1.93 3.17 12.23
N LEU A 394 -0.66 3.45 12.48
CA LEU A 394 0.50 2.80 11.85
C LEU A 394 0.63 2.95 10.33
N TRP A 395 -0.14 3.79 9.63
CA TRP A 395 -0.11 3.87 8.16
C TRP A 395 1.29 4.13 7.57
N PHE A 396 2.06 5.03 8.17
CA PHE A 396 3.44 5.35 7.78
C PHE A 396 4.49 4.68 8.67
N GLY A 397 4.05 3.90 9.66
CA GLY A 397 4.83 3.57 10.83
C GLY A 397 4.25 4.39 11.97
N PRO A 398 4.37 5.73 11.96
CA PRO A 398 3.43 6.63 12.61
C PRO A 398 2.01 6.52 12.04
N ASP A 399 1.07 7.19 12.69
CA ASP A 399 -0.31 7.25 12.25
C ASP A 399 -0.43 8.21 11.06
N GLY A 400 -1.42 8.00 10.18
CA GLY A 400 -1.64 8.80 8.98
C GLY A 400 -2.94 9.59 9.05
N LEU A 401 -2.89 10.91 8.84
CA LEU A 401 -4.10 11.68 8.56
C LEU A 401 -4.56 11.38 7.13
N PHE A 402 -5.83 11.06 6.96
CA PHE A 402 -6.39 10.76 5.65
C PHE A 402 -7.30 11.92 5.23
N MET A 403 -6.99 12.54 4.09
CA MET A 403 -7.78 13.61 3.45
C MET A 403 -8.30 13.12 2.09
N GLN A 404 -9.48 13.55 1.68
CA GLN A 404 -10.07 13.14 0.39
C GLN A 404 -10.83 14.27 -0.28
N LYS A 405 -10.85 14.28 -1.62
CA LYS A 405 -11.62 15.21 -2.43
C LYS A 405 -12.44 14.46 -3.47
N PHE A 406 -13.67 14.94 -3.65
CA PHE A 406 -14.65 14.36 -4.56
C PHE A 406 -14.78 15.24 -5.81
N TYR A 407 -14.59 14.64 -6.98
CA TYR A 407 -14.83 15.27 -8.30
C TYR A 407 -16.15 14.82 -8.92
N VAL A 408 -16.81 13.87 -8.27
CA VAL A 408 -18.18 13.43 -8.53
C VAL A 408 -19.02 13.69 -7.28
N GLU A 409 -20.34 13.78 -7.43
CA GLU A 409 -21.22 13.94 -6.28
C GLU A 409 -21.20 12.65 -5.43
N PRO A 410 -20.85 12.72 -4.13
CA PRO A 410 -20.88 11.58 -3.23
C PRO A 410 -22.31 11.20 -2.82
N GLU A 411 -22.58 9.89 -2.76
CA GLU A 411 -23.89 9.35 -2.38
C GLU A 411 -23.89 8.93 -0.91
N PHE A 412 -23.99 9.90 0.00
CA PHE A 412 -23.89 9.63 1.44
C PHE A 412 -25.03 8.77 2.00
N ASP A 413 -26.24 8.92 1.46
CA ASP A 413 -27.43 8.25 1.99
C ASP A 413 -27.43 6.73 1.74
N GLY A 414 -26.61 6.26 0.78
CA GLY A 414 -26.42 4.83 0.49
C GLY A 414 -25.41 4.13 1.41
N ILE A 415 -24.71 4.87 2.29
CA ILE A 415 -23.62 4.32 3.11
C ILE A 415 -24.19 3.66 4.36
N LEU A 416 -24.08 2.33 4.45
CA LEU A 416 -24.49 1.56 5.62
C LEU A 416 -23.32 1.41 6.59
N LEU A 417 -23.53 1.82 7.85
CA LEU A 417 -22.52 1.75 8.91
C LEU A 417 -23.06 1.07 10.16
N TYR A 418 -22.29 0.11 10.67
CA TYR A 418 -22.65 -0.66 11.85
C TYR A 418 -22.43 0.13 13.15
N ALA A 419 -21.20 0.61 13.38
CA ALA A 419 -20.80 1.28 14.62
C ALA A 419 -21.22 2.75 14.65
N ASP A 420 -21.61 3.26 15.82
CA ASP A 420 -22.02 4.66 15.98
C ASP A 420 -20.87 5.63 15.69
N LYS A 421 -19.65 5.29 16.14
CA LYS A 421 -18.43 6.04 15.81
C LYS A 421 -18.23 6.24 14.30
N ALA A 422 -18.54 5.23 13.49
CA ALA A 422 -18.44 5.35 12.04
C ALA A 422 -19.51 6.30 11.47
N LYS A 423 -20.74 6.28 12.04
CA LYS A 423 -21.82 7.20 11.65
C LYS A 423 -21.47 8.65 12.01
N ASP A 424 -20.84 8.87 13.17
CA ASP A 424 -20.35 10.19 13.56
C ASP A 424 -19.27 10.70 12.60
N LEU A 425 -18.35 9.82 12.18
CA LEU A 425 -17.35 10.15 11.16
C LEU A 425 -18.00 10.52 9.82
N LEU A 426 -19.00 9.75 9.36
CA LEU A 426 -19.75 10.07 8.14
C LEU A 426 -20.46 11.43 8.24
N ALA A 427 -21.09 11.72 9.38
CA ALA A 427 -21.76 13.00 9.61
C ALA A 427 -20.77 14.18 9.55
N GLY A 428 -19.58 14.02 10.15
CA GLY A 428 -18.50 15.00 10.08
C GLY A 428 -18.00 15.22 8.65
N ILE A 429 -17.76 14.14 7.90
CA ILE A 429 -17.34 14.20 6.49
C ILE A 429 -18.37 14.96 5.64
N ARG A 430 -19.65 14.64 5.80
CA ARG A 430 -20.74 15.29 5.06
C ARG A 430 -20.82 16.78 5.37
N ALA A 431 -20.76 17.14 6.66
CA ALA A 431 -20.80 18.54 7.09
C ALA A 431 -19.62 19.34 6.51
N GLU A 432 -18.40 18.81 6.61
CA GLU A 432 -17.23 19.48 6.05
C GLU A 432 -17.29 19.59 4.52
N TRP A 433 -17.80 18.57 3.84
CA TRP A 433 -18.01 18.61 2.40
C TRP A 433 -18.97 19.71 1.96
N ASP A 434 -20.10 19.87 2.68
CA ASP A 434 -21.06 20.94 2.44
C ASP A 434 -20.41 22.33 2.63
N GLU A 435 -19.58 22.48 3.67
CA GLU A 435 -18.82 23.72 3.94
C GLU A 435 -17.85 24.06 2.80
N VAL A 436 -16.95 23.13 2.44
CA VAL A 436 -15.93 23.40 1.41
C VAL A 436 -16.53 23.57 0.01
N LYS A 437 -17.67 22.91 -0.27
CA LYS A 437 -18.42 23.09 -1.52
C LYS A 437 -19.03 24.49 -1.59
N ALA A 438 -19.56 25.00 -0.49
CA ALA A 438 -20.09 26.37 -0.40
C ALA A 438 -18.97 27.42 -0.56
N GLU A 439 -17.82 27.22 0.09
CA GLU A 439 -16.63 28.07 -0.04
C GLU A 439 -16.14 28.15 -1.50
N GLY A 440 -16.03 26.99 -2.16
CA GLY A 440 -15.61 26.92 -3.57
C GLY A 440 -16.57 27.63 -4.53
N LEU A 441 -17.89 27.53 -4.30
CA LEU A 441 -18.90 28.26 -5.08
C LEU A 441 -18.82 29.78 -4.87
N ALA A 442 -18.47 30.23 -3.66
CA ALA A 442 -18.32 31.65 -3.35
C ALA A 442 -17.07 32.26 -4.04
N ASP A 443 -15.95 31.53 -4.08
CA ASP A 443 -14.72 31.99 -4.75
C ASP A 443 -14.91 32.11 -6.27
N VAL A 444 -15.64 31.17 -6.90
CA VAL A 444 -16.00 31.28 -8.33
C VAL A 444 -16.85 32.52 -8.61
N ARG A 445 -17.82 32.83 -7.73
CA ARG A 445 -18.67 34.02 -7.86
C ARG A 445 -17.94 35.34 -7.60
N ALA A 446 -16.86 35.33 -6.81
CA ALA A 446 -16.05 36.51 -6.55
C ALA A 446 -15.08 36.84 -7.69
N ARG A 447 -14.75 35.84 -8.54
CA ARG A 447 -13.80 35.96 -9.66
C ARG A 447 -14.46 36.16 -11.04
N GLY A 448 -15.78 35.98 -11.15
CA GLY A 448 -16.57 36.20 -12.37
C GLY A 448 -17.40 37.46 -12.26
#